data_AF-A0AAV7Z229-F1
#
_entry.id   AF-A0AAV7Z229-F1
#
_cell.length_a   1.000
_cell.length_b   1.000
_cell.length_c   1.000
_cell.angle_alpha   90.00
_cell.angle_beta   90.00
_cell.angle_gamma   90.00
#
_symmetry.space_group_name_H-M   'P 1'
#
loop_
_entity.id
_entity.type
_entity.pdbx_description
1 polymer ?
#
loop_
_entity_poly.entity_id
_entity_poly.type
_entity_poly.pdbx_seq_one_letter_code
_entity_poly.pdbx_strand_id
1 'polypeptide(L)'
;MQFPETLLTKEDISKIENGKIQSFVDAFLKRTHEYPNCGISPVSQLLYDLFYFTICDNSIKRSETVKVLLHSQLSKLQDHNKSLLDTIWMFDQMTSVLSKTNKTQKETFCSLVRSLVDLCPSIVPNLISLLKLPTLEKLGLLMESDSRKKVIREKTAIKYKQNKFNLFIEESEGFAKVIVMLTYPNLFEIQPIQKIHEQLLK
;
A
#
# COMPACT_ATOMS: atom_id res chain seq x y z
N MET A 1 -16.67 -8.68 6.91
CA MET A 1 -15.57 -8.67 5.91
C MET A 1 -14.87 -10.02 6.06
N GLN A 2 -15.24 -11.00 5.25
CA GLN A 2 -14.52 -12.29 5.24
C GLN A 2 -13.14 -12.00 4.63
N PHE A 3 -12.08 -12.33 5.37
CA PHE A 3 -10.74 -12.36 4.79
C PHE A 3 -10.75 -13.41 3.68
N PRO A 4 -10.08 -13.17 2.53
CA PRO A 4 -10.01 -14.15 1.47
C PRO A 4 -9.47 -15.47 2.06
N GLU A 5 -10.12 -16.59 1.73
CA GLU A 5 -9.61 -17.90 2.08
C GLU A 5 -8.17 -17.99 1.55
N THR A 6 -7.23 -18.29 2.46
CA THR A 6 -5.80 -18.39 2.14
C THR A 6 -5.63 -19.44 1.05
N LEU A 7 -4.98 -19.09 -0.06
CA LEU A 7 -4.78 -20.02 -1.18
C LEU A 7 -3.66 -21.03 -0.89
N LEU A 8 -2.82 -20.74 0.11
CA LEU A 8 -1.79 -21.66 0.58
C LEU A 8 -2.42 -22.79 1.41
N THR A 9 -2.25 -24.01 0.91
CA THR A 9 -2.62 -25.24 1.63
C THR A 9 -1.45 -25.72 2.50
N LYS A 10 -1.75 -26.59 3.48
CA LYS A 10 -0.69 -27.23 4.31
C LYS A 10 0.33 -28.02 3.47
N GLU A 11 -0.09 -28.56 2.33
CA GLU A 11 0.81 -29.22 1.39
C GLU A 11 1.80 -28.26 0.73
N ASP A 12 1.37 -27.03 0.45
CA ASP A 12 2.24 -26.00 -0.12
C ASP A 12 3.32 -25.56 0.86
N ILE A 13 2.93 -25.40 2.13
CA ILE A 13 3.85 -25.10 3.22
C ILE A 13 4.91 -26.21 3.31
N SER A 14 4.49 -27.47 3.26
CA SER A 14 5.42 -28.62 3.24
C SER A 14 6.32 -28.63 2.00
N LYS A 15 5.82 -28.28 0.81
CA LYS A 15 6.64 -28.18 -0.42
C LYS A 15 7.68 -27.07 -0.32
N ILE A 16 7.32 -25.93 0.30
CA ILE A 16 8.23 -24.80 0.53
C ILE A 16 9.32 -25.19 1.54
N GLU A 17 8.96 -25.85 2.66
CA GLU A 17 9.95 -26.31 3.64
C GLU A 17 10.92 -27.37 3.08
N ASN A 18 10.43 -28.23 2.17
CA ASN A 18 11.24 -29.23 1.49
C ASN A 18 12.06 -28.68 0.30
N GLY A 19 12.07 -27.36 0.09
CA GLY A 19 12.85 -26.70 -0.96
C GLY A 19 12.34 -26.94 -2.39
N LYS A 20 11.13 -27.48 -2.56
CA LYS A 20 10.51 -27.74 -3.87
C LYS A 20 9.77 -26.50 -4.40
N ILE A 21 10.50 -25.39 -4.47
CA ILE A 21 9.94 -24.05 -4.76
C ILE A 21 9.30 -23.98 -6.15
N GLN A 22 9.92 -24.56 -7.18
CA GLN A 22 9.36 -24.59 -8.54
C GLN A 22 8.04 -25.36 -8.62
N SER A 23 7.97 -26.54 -8.01
CA SER A 23 6.73 -27.33 -7.94
C SER A 23 5.61 -26.60 -7.20
N PHE A 24 5.95 -25.80 -6.19
CA PHE A 24 5.00 -24.94 -5.50
C PHE A 24 4.48 -23.83 -6.43
N VAL A 25 5.38 -23.09 -7.09
CA VAL A 25 5.00 -21.99 -8.00
C VAL A 25 4.10 -22.50 -9.12
N ASP A 26 4.42 -23.64 -9.72
CA ASP A 26 3.60 -24.24 -10.78
C ASP A 26 2.22 -24.68 -10.28
N ALA A 27 2.14 -25.25 -9.07
CA ALA A 27 0.88 -25.64 -8.44
C ALA A 27 0.04 -24.44 -8.00
N PHE A 28 0.67 -23.34 -7.62
CA PHE A 28 0.01 -22.08 -7.27
C PHE A 28 -0.56 -21.41 -8.53
N LEU A 29 0.23 -21.29 -9.59
CA LEU A 29 -0.21 -20.72 -10.87
C LEU A 29 -1.41 -21.49 -11.43
N LYS A 30 -1.40 -22.83 -11.40
CA LYS A 30 -2.56 -23.64 -11.82
C LYS A 30 -3.83 -23.30 -11.05
N ARG A 31 -3.76 -23.19 -9.72
CA ARG A 31 -4.92 -22.82 -8.89
C ARG A 31 -5.40 -21.40 -9.17
N THR A 32 -4.51 -20.46 -9.43
CA THR A 32 -4.91 -19.08 -9.73
C THR A 32 -5.70 -18.96 -11.04
N HIS A 33 -5.57 -19.92 -11.96
CA HIS A 33 -6.42 -20.01 -13.15
C HIS A 33 -7.80 -20.63 -12.88
N GLU A 34 -7.95 -21.38 -11.78
CA GLU A 34 -9.20 -22.06 -11.40
C GLU A 34 -10.14 -21.16 -10.59
N TYR A 35 -9.63 -20.11 -9.93
CA TYR A 35 -10.46 -19.15 -9.21
C TYR A 35 -10.91 -17.99 -10.13
N PRO A 36 -12.21 -17.73 -10.27
CA PRO A 36 -12.70 -16.61 -11.07
C PRO A 36 -12.24 -15.29 -10.44
N ASN A 37 -11.63 -14.44 -11.27
CA ASN A 37 -11.07 -13.13 -10.93
C ASN A 37 -11.88 -12.35 -9.86
N CYS A 38 -11.45 -12.38 -8.60
CA CYS A 38 -11.89 -11.43 -7.57
C CYS A 38 -11.34 -10.00 -7.80
N GLY A 39 -10.80 -9.70 -8.98
CA GLY A 39 -10.14 -8.42 -9.30
C GLY A 39 -8.77 -8.21 -8.64
N ILE A 40 -8.29 -9.18 -7.86
CA ILE A 40 -6.99 -9.13 -7.16
C ILE A 40 -5.97 -9.91 -7.99
N SER A 41 -4.79 -9.33 -8.21
CA SER A 41 -3.71 -10.03 -8.91
C SER A 41 -3.29 -11.28 -8.11
N PRO A 42 -3.15 -12.45 -8.76
CA PRO A 42 -2.66 -13.69 -8.14
C PRO A 42 -1.39 -13.51 -7.32
N VAL A 43 -0.51 -12.61 -7.78
CA VAL A 43 0.76 -12.28 -7.11
C VAL A 43 0.50 -11.54 -5.79
N SER A 44 -0.46 -10.62 -5.75
CA SER A 44 -0.81 -9.88 -4.54
C SER A 44 -1.32 -10.81 -3.42
N GLN A 45 -2.10 -11.82 -3.81
CA GLN A 45 -2.62 -12.81 -2.87
C GLN A 45 -1.52 -13.75 -2.37
N LEU A 46 -0.62 -14.20 -3.25
CA LEU A 46 0.57 -14.95 -2.86
C LEU A 46 1.44 -14.18 -1.85
N LEU A 47 1.69 -12.90 -2.13
CA LEU A 47 2.48 -12.03 -1.26
C LEU A 47 1.84 -11.89 0.12
N TYR A 48 0.52 -11.69 0.16
CA TYR A 48 -0.22 -11.60 1.40
C TYR A 48 -0.11 -12.90 2.20
N ASP A 49 -0.41 -14.04 1.58
CA ASP A 49 -0.41 -15.34 2.26
C ASP A 49 1.00 -15.67 2.77
N LEU A 50 2.05 -15.48 1.96
CA LEU A 50 3.44 -15.71 2.38
C LEU A 50 3.84 -14.87 3.59
N PHE A 51 3.49 -13.58 3.60
CA PHE A 51 3.79 -12.72 4.74
C PHE A 51 2.97 -13.13 5.97
N TYR A 52 1.71 -13.52 5.79
CA TYR A 52 0.86 -13.99 6.88
C TYR A 52 1.43 -15.25 7.54
N PHE A 53 1.78 -16.29 6.78
CA PHE A 53 2.34 -17.52 7.35
C PHE A 53 3.74 -17.33 7.94
N THR A 54 4.51 -16.35 7.43
CA THR A 54 5.84 -16.06 8.00
C THR A 54 5.76 -15.25 9.29
N ILE A 55 4.83 -14.29 9.38
CA ILE A 55 4.76 -13.33 10.49
C ILE A 55 3.79 -13.77 11.58
N CYS A 56 2.62 -14.29 11.21
CA CYS A 56 1.53 -14.61 12.13
C CYS A 56 1.58 -16.06 12.60
N ASP A 57 1.65 -17.01 11.66
CA ASP A 57 1.61 -18.45 11.96
C ASP A 57 3.00 -19.04 12.26
N ASN A 58 4.06 -18.35 11.82
CA ASN A 58 5.47 -18.76 11.94
C ASN A 58 5.77 -20.16 11.36
N SER A 59 4.89 -20.65 10.47
CA SER A 59 5.01 -21.97 9.85
C SER A 59 6.04 -21.99 8.72
N ILE A 60 6.36 -20.83 8.13
CA ILE A 60 7.35 -20.72 7.07
C ILE A 60 8.58 -19.97 7.60
N LYS A 61 9.76 -20.56 7.44
CA LYS A 61 11.02 -19.91 7.78
C LYS A 61 11.27 -18.72 6.85
N ARG A 62 11.75 -17.62 7.43
CA ARG A 62 12.14 -16.40 6.70
C ARG A 62 13.01 -16.66 5.46
N SER A 63 13.95 -17.60 5.58
CA SER A 63 14.86 -17.98 4.48
C SER A 63 14.12 -18.54 3.27
N GLU A 64 13.06 -19.32 3.50
CA GLU A 64 12.28 -19.93 2.42
C GLU A 64 11.35 -18.92 1.78
N THR A 65 10.72 -18.03 2.57
CA THR A 65 9.91 -16.93 2.04
C THR A 65 10.72 -16.05 1.09
N VAL A 66 11.95 -15.70 1.47
CA VAL A 66 12.85 -14.91 0.64
C VAL A 66 13.23 -15.64 -0.65
N LYS A 67 13.53 -16.95 -0.59
CA LYS A 67 13.82 -17.75 -1.78
C LYS A 67 12.62 -17.86 -2.72
N VAL A 68 11.41 -18.01 -2.19
CA VAL A 68 10.18 -18.05 -2.98
C VAL A 68 9.97 -16.70 -3.69
N LEU A 69 10.20 -15.58 -3.00
CA LEU A 69 10.11 -14.23 -3.58
C LEU A 69 11.17 -13.98 -4.66
N LEU A 70 12.36 -14.58 -4.52
CA LEU A 70 13.40 -14.52 -5.56
C LEU A 70 13.06 -15.38 -6.78
N HIS A 71 12.54 -16.59 -6.56
CA HIS A 71 12.16 -17.50 -7.64
C HIS A 71 10.93 -17.05 -8.41
N SER A 72 9.98 -16.36 -7.77
CA SER A 72 8.77 -15.84 -8.40
C SER A 72 9.00 -14.64 -9.34
N GLN A 73 10.26 -14.30 -9.64
CA GLN A 73 10.66 -13.23 -10.55
C GLN A 73 10.17 -11.82 -10.18
N LEU A 74 9.92 -11.55 -8.90
CA LEU A 74 9.57 -10.20 -8.42
C LEU A 74 10.65 -9.14 -8.74
N SER A 75 11.90 -9.57 -8.93
CA SER A 75 13.01 -8.71 -9.35
C SER A 75 12.91 -8.20 -10.80
N LYS A 76 12.08 -8.81 -11.65
CA LYS A 76 11.98 -8.44 -13.09
C LYS A 76 10.80 -7.52 -13.42
N LEU A 77 9.82 -7.35 -12.54
CA LEU A 77 8.57 -6.69 -12.87
C LEU A 77 8.36 -5.44 -12.01
N GLN A 78 8.68 -4.27 -12.58
CA GLN A 78 8.44 -2.96 -11.95
C GLN A 78 6.98 -2.79 -11.49
N ASP A 79 6.03 -3.46 -12.15
CA ASP A 79 4.61 -3.42 -11.81
C ASP A 79 4.25 -4.15 -10.51
N HIS A 80 5.01 -5.19 -10.12
CA HIS A 80 4.76 -5.95 -8.89
C HIS A 80 5.37 -5.30 -7.64
N ASN A 81 6.27 -4.32 -7.82
CA ASN A 81 6.82 -3.55 -6.71
C ASN A 81 5.74 -2.79 -5.94
N LYS A 82 4.71 -2.29 -6.62
CA LYS A 82 3.59 -1.58 -5.95
C LYS A 82 2.82 -2.53 -5.03
N SER A 83 2.42 -3.69 -5.54
CA SER A 83 1.70 -4.68 -4.73
C SER A 83 2.53 -5.19 -3.54
N LEU A 84 3.85 -5.36 -3.73
CA LEU A 84 4.77 -5.72 -2.65
C LEU A 84 4.84 -4.61 -1.59
N LEU A 85 4.92 -3.36 -2.03
CA LEU A 85 4.91 -2.20 -1.14
C LEU A 85 3.61 -2.09 -0.33
N ASP A 86 2.48 -2.32 -0.98
CA ASP A 86 1.17 -2.29 -0.33
C ASP A 86 1.05 -3.40 0.72
N THR A 87 1.54 -4.60 0.42
CA THR A 87 1.58 -5.70 1.41
C THR A 87 2.51 -5.36 2.57
N ILE A 88 3.74 -4.88 2.31
CA ILE A 88 4.68 -4.47 3.36
C ILE A 88 4.07 -3.36 4.24
N TRP A 89 3.43 -2.37 3.64
CA TRP A 89 2.77 -1.28 4.37
C TRP A 89 1.62 -1.80 5.23
N MET A 90 0.75 -2.65 4.68
CA MET A 90 -0.37 -3.24 5.41
C MET A 90 0.12 -4.08 6.60
N PHE A 91 1.16 -4.90 6.43
CA PHE A 91 1.77 -5.65 7.52
C PHE A 91 2.48 -4.75 8.54
N ASP A 92 3.05 -3.60 8.13
CA ASP A 92 3.57 -2.61 9.08
C ASP A 92 2.47 -2.03 9.98
N GLN A 93 1.29 -1.73 9.40
CA GLN A 93 0.13 -1.29 10.16
C GLN A 93 -0.34 -2.38 11.13
N MET A 94 -0.54 -3.60 10.64
CA MET A 94 -1.00 -4.74 11.42
C MET A 94 -0.05 -5.06 12.58
N THR A 95 1.24 -5.22 12.29
CA THR A 95 2.27 -5.52 13.31
C THR A 95 2.46 -4.37 14.30
N SER A 96 2.22 -3.12 13.91
CA SER A 96 2.25 -1.98 14.83
C SER A 96 1.11 -2.05 15.85
N VAL A 97 -0.06 -2.56 15.48
CA VAL A 97 -1.17 -2.79 16.41
C VAL A 97 -0.88 -3.98 17.32
N LEU A 98 -0.39 -5.08 16.73
CA LEU A 98 -0.06 -6.33 17.43
C LEU A 98 1.18 -6.23 18.35
N SER A 99 2.10 -5.29 18.10
CA SER A 99 3.29 -5.11 18.93
C SER A 99 3.01 -4.74 20.40
N LYS A 100 1.78 -4.36 20.72
CA LYS A 100 1.31 -4.16 22.10
C LYS A 100 1.09 -5.49 22.85
N THR A 101 0.92 -6.60 22.13
CA THR A 101 0.64 -7.93 22.69
C THR A 101 1.74 -8.95 22.35
N ASN A 102 2.31 -8.92 21.14
CA ASN A 102 3.33 -9.87 20.67
C ASN A 102 4.53 -9.17 20.00
N LYS A 103 5.61 -8.99 20.77
CA LYS A 103 6.84 -8.31 20.30
C LYS A 103 7.59 -9.08 19.20
N THR A 104 7.51 -10.41 19.23
CA THR A 104 8.20 -11.34 18.32
C THR A 104 7.79 -11.15 16.86
N GLN A 105 6.49 -10.96 16.58
CA GLN A 105 5.98 -10.78 15.22
C GLN A 105 6.53 -9.51 14.55
N LYS A 106 6.68 -8.43 15.32
CA LYS A 106 7.26 -7.18 14.81
C LYS A 106 8.75 -7.34 14.48
N GLU A 107 9.48 -8.11 15.28
CA GLU A 107 10.89 -8.42 15.04
C GLU A 107 11.07 -9.31 13.81
N THR A 108 10.23 -10.34 13.65
CA THR A 108 10.19 -11.19 12.45
C THR A 108 9.89 -10.39 11.19
N PHE A 109 8.89 -9.48 11.25
CA PHE A 109 8.57 -8.57 10.15
C PHE A 109 9.76 -7.67 9.79
N CYS A 110 10.36 -6.99 10.77
CA CYS A 110 11.53 -6.14 10.50
C CYS A 110 12.70 -6.93 9.91
N SER A 111 12.95 -8.16 10.39
CA SER A 111 14.00 -9.02 9.84
C SER A 111 13.72 -9.45 8.39
N LEU A 112 12.47 -9.78 8.06
CA LEU A 112 12.06 -10.12 6.71
C LEU A 112 12.22 -8.92 5.77
N VAL A 113 11.74 -7.75 6.17
CA VAL A 113 11.86 -6.52 5.36
C VAL A 113 13.33 -6.13 5.14
N ARG A 114 14.21 -6.29 6.14
CA ARG A 114 15.67 -6.09 5.92
C ARG A 114 16.21 -7.01 4.83
N SER A 115 15.87 -8.29 4.88
CA SER A 115 16.30 -9.27 3.87
C SER A 115 15.81 -8.89 2.46
N LEU A 116 14.61 -8.29 2.35
CA LEU A 116 14.08 -7.79 1.08
C LEU A 116 14.77 -6.51 0.61
N VAL A 117 15.13 -5.62 1.51
CA VAL A 117 15.90 -4.41 1.20
C VAL A 117 17.27 -4.77 0.65
N ASP A 118 17.94 -5.76 1.23
CA ASP A 118 19.25 -6.24 0.76
C ASP A 118 19.16 -6.83 -0.66
N LEU A 119 18.04 -7.47 -0.99
CA LEU A 119 17.83 -8.10 -2.30
C LEU A 119 17.36 -7.11 -3.37
N CYS A 120 16.55 -6.12 -2.98
CA CYS A 120 15.98 -5.13 -3.90
C CYS A 120 16.18 -3.70 -3.36
N PRO A 121 17.39 -3.12 -3.43
CA PRO A 121 17.64 -1.76 -2.93
C PRO A 121 16.77 -0.68 -3.59
N SER A 122 16.24 -0.92 -4.80
CA SER A 122 15.37 0.00 -5.52
C SER A 122 14.04 0.32 -4.81
N ILE A 123 13.60 -0.52 -3.86
CA ILE A 123 12.34 -0.30 -3.12
C ILE A 123 12.49 0.66 -1.94
N VAL A 124 13.73 0.85 -1.47
CA VAL A 124 14.07 1.67 -0.29
C VAL A 124 13.47 3.09 -0.31
N PRO A 125 13.62 3.89 -1.38
CA PRO A 125 13.08 5.25 -1.39
C PRO A 125 11.56 5.28 -1.16
N ASN A 126 10.84 4.33 -1.74
CA ASN A 126 9.39 4.27 -1.59
C ASN A 126 9.00 3.78 -0.18
N LEU A 127 9.73 2.82 0.40
CA LEU A 127 9.51 2.35 1.78
C LEU A 127 9.66 3.46 2.82
N ILE A 128 10.63 4.38 2.64
CA ILE A 128 10.85 5.53 3.55
C ILE A 128 9.59 6.41 3.63
N SER A 129 8.93 6.64 2.49
CA SER A 129 7.71 7.45 2.43
C SER A 129 6.48 6.74 3.02
N LEU A 130 6.43 5.41 2.97
CA LEU A 130 5.27 4.61 3.37
C LEU A 130 5.30 4.15 4.83
N LEU A 131 6.44 3.67 5.32
CA LEU A 131 6.55 3.02 6.64
C LEU A 131 6.53 4.00 7.81
N LYS A 132 6.10 3.54 8.99
CA LYS A 132 6.15 4.35 10.22
C LYS A 132 7.59 4.62 10.68
N LEU A 133 7.82 5.81 11.25
CA LEU A 133 9.11 6.21 11.84
C LEU A 133 9.76 5.14 12.75
N PRO A 134 9.05 4.58 13.76
CA PRO A 134 9.64 3.55 14.63
C PRO A 134 10.05 2.27 13.89
N THR A 135 9.38 1.94 12.78
CA THR A 135 9.75 0.80 11.93
C THR A 135 11.00 1.13 11.12
N LEU A 136 11.07 2.33 10.55
CA LEU A 136 12.24 2.79 9.77
C LEU A 136 13.51 2.88 10.62
N GLU A 137 13.39 3.36 11.87
CA GLU A 137 14.50 3.36 12.83
C GLU A 137 14.97 1.94 13.14
N LYS A 138 14.03 1.00 13.40
CA LYS A 138 14.38 -0.41 13.59
C LYS A 138 15.04 -1.00 12.35
N LEU A 139 14.62 -0.64 11.15
CA LEU A 139 15.23 -1.14 9.91
C LEU A 139 16.63 -0.56 9.64
N GLY A 140 17.05 0.49 10.37
CA GLY A 140 18.33 1.17 10.14
C GLY A 140 18.32 2.10 8.93
N LEU A 141 17.13 2.38 8.37
CA LEU A 141 16.96 3.24 7.19
C LEU A 141 16.96 4.74 7.54
N LEU A 142 16.88 5.07 8.83
CA LEU A 142 16.94 6.44 9.36
C LEU A 142 18.05 6.53 10.42
N MET A 143 19.19 7.09 10.01
CA MET A 143 20.36 7.23 10.88
C MET A 143 20.49 8.65 11.46
N GLU A 144 20.02 9.68 10.74
CA GLU A 144 20.30 11.07 11.07
C GLU A 144 19.04 11.86 11.47
N SER A 145 19.19 12.83 12.39
CA SER A 145 18.10 13.70 12.86
C SER A 145 17.48 14.53 11.74
N ASP A 146 18.29 14.97 10.76
CA ASP A 146 17.80 15.74 9.63
C ASP A 146 17.03 14.89 8.60
N SER A 147 17.42 13.62 8.44
CA SER A 147 16.65 12.65 7.66
C SER A 147 15.27 12.40 8.27
N ARG A 148 15.16 12.33 9.61
CA ARG A 148 13.86 12.22 10.30
C ARG A 148 12.96 13.42 10.05
N LYS A 149 13.50 14.64 10.13
CA LYS A 149 12.75 15.87 9.82
C LYS A 149 12.23 15.86 8.37
N LYS A 150 13.05 15.41 7.42
CA LYS A 150 12.64 15.29 6.01
C LYS A 150 11.46 14.33 5.83
N VAL A 151 11.53 13.14 6.42
CA VAL A 151 10.43 12.15 6.36
C VAL A 151 9.16 12.66 7.02
N ILE A 152 9.27 13.34 8.17
CA ILE A 152 8.12 13.95 8.84
C ILE A 152 7.49 15.01 7.93
N ARG A 153 8.30 15.87 7.31
CA ARG A 153 7.81 16.91 6.37
C ARG A 153 7.10 16.28 5.17
N GLU A 154 7.69 15.28 4.52
CA GLU A 154 7.07 14.59 3.37
C GLU A 154 5.75 13.91 3.75
N LYS A 155 5.72 13.17 4.87
CA LYS A 155 4.48 12.52 5.35
C LYS A 155 3.40 13.52 5.72
N THR A 156 3.78 14.64 6.34
CA THR A 156 2.85 15.73 6.69
C THR A 156 2.34 16.40 5.42
N ALA A 157 3.21 16.65 4.44
CA ALA A 157 2.81 17.18 3.14
C ALA A 157 1.79 16.25 2.48
N ILE A 158 2.01 14.93 2.41
CA ILE A 158 1.04 13.99 1.83
C ILE A 158 -0.29 13.98 2.61
N LYS A 159 -0.23 13.96 3.95
CA LYS A 159 -1.43 13.87 4.81
C LYS A 159 -2.27 15.15 4.82
N TYR A 160 -1.63 16.32 4.73
CA TYR A 160 -2.26 17.63 4.85
C TYR A 160 -2.28 18.41 3.54
N LYS A 161 -1.85 17.81 2.42
CA LYS A 161 -2.09 18.37 1.09
C LYS A 161 -3.59 18.34 0.84
N GLN A 162 -4.23 19.44 1.18
CA GLN A 162 -5.55 19.74 0.68
C GLN A 162 -5.41 20.01 -0.81
N ASN A 163 -6.22 19.33 -1.64
CA ASN A 163 -6.46 19.79 -2.99
C ASN A 163 -7.34 21.04 -2.88
N LYS A 164 -6.72 22.16 -2.50
CA LYS A 164 -7.39 23.45 -2.38
C LYS A 164 -7.04 24.25 -3.62
N PHE A 165 -8.03 24.43 -4.49
CA PHE A 165 -7.92 25.31 -5.64
C PHE A 165 -8.00 26.75 -5.14
N ASN A 166 -6.84 27.33 -4.88
CA ASN A 166 -6.74 28.69 -4.32
C ASN A 166 -6.71 29.74 -5.41
N LEU A 167 -6.42 29.34 -6.65
CA LEU A 167 -6.30 30.23 -7.79
C LEU A 167 -7.52 30.08 -8.70
N PHE A 168 -7.98 31.21 -9.24
CA PHE A 168 -9.14 31.25 -10.15
C PHE A 168 -8.96 30.37 -11.40
N ILE A 169 -7.71 30.23 -11.88
CA ILE A 169 -7.39 29.43 -13.07
C ILE A 169 -7.52 27.92 -12.78
N GLU A 170 -7.33 27.52 -11.52
CA GLU A 170 -7.41 26.11 -11.13
C GLU A 170 -8.88 25.63 -11.00
N GLU A 171 -9.81 26.51 -10.61
CA GLU A 171 -11.23 26.18 -10.46
C GLU A 171 -12.14 27.38 -10.79
N SER A 172 -12.19 27.79 -12.05
CA SER A 172 -12.93 28.99 -12.47
C SER A 172 -14.44 28.91 -12.19
N GLU A 173 -15.03 27.72 -12.19
CA GLU A 173 -16.46 27.53 -11.97
C GLU A 173 -16.88 27.83 -10.52
N GLY A 174 -16.16 27.28 -9.54
CA GLY A 174 -16.44 27.51 -8.13
C GLY A 174 -16.30 28.99 -7.75
N PHE A 175 -15.21 29.62 -8.19
CA PHE A 175 -15.00 31.05 -7.95
C PHE A 175 -16.05 31.93 -8.64
N ALA A 176 -16.42 31.64 -9.90
CA ALA A 176 -17.45 32.41 -10.60
C ALA A 176 -18.82 32.33 -9.88
N LYS A 177 -19.21 31.14 -9.41
CA LYS A 177 -20.46 30.95 -8.65
C LYS A 177 -20.48 31.76 -7.35
N VAL A 178 -19.36 31.75 -6.62
CA VAL A 178 -19.23 32.54 -5.38
C VAL A 178 -19.30 34.04 -5.67
N ILE A 179 -18.61 34.53 -6.70
CA ILE A 179 -18.65 35.95 -7.10
C ILE A 179 -20.07 36.36 -7.46
N VAL A 180 -20.79 35.55 -8.25
CA VAL A 180 -22.19 35.83 -8.61
C VAL A 180 -23.07 35.85 -7.37
N MET A 181 -22.89 34.89 -6.46
CA MET A 181 -23.66 34.82 -5.22
C MET A 181 -23.39 36.02 -4.28
N LEU A 182 -22.15 36.50 -4.21
CA LEU A 182 -21.79 37.68 -3.41
C LEU A 182 -22.26 38.99 -4.05
N THR A 183 -22.21 39.09 -5.38
CA THR A 183 -22.61 40.29 -6.13
C THR A 183 -24.13 40.42 -6.17
N TYR A 184 -24.84 39.29 -6.22
CA TYR A 184 -26.28 39.22 -6.28
C TYR A 184 -26.81 38.25 -5.20
N PRO A 185 -26.78 38.65 -3.92
CA PRO A 185 -27.17 37.77 -2.80
C PRO A 185 -28.62 37.28 -2.88
N ASN A 186 -29.49 38.02 -3.57
CA ASN A 186 -30.91 37.67 -3.74
C ASN A 186 -31.20 36.91 -5.04
N LEU A 187 -30.20 36.63 -5.88
CA LEU A 187 -30.41 35.96 -7.18
C LEU A 187 -30.90 34.51 -7.05
N PHE A 188 -30.70 33.91 -5.88
CA PHE A 188 -31.08 32.53 -5.57
C PHE A 188 -32.33 32.42 -4.68
N GLU A 189 -33.04 33.53 -4.42
CA GLU A 189 -34.42 33.43 -3.90
C GLU A 189 -35.32 32.89 -5.02
N ILE A 190 -35.26 31.56 -5.17
CA ILE A 190 -36.22 30.68 -5.85
C ILE A 190 -36.58 31.12 -7.28
N GLN A 191 -35.69 30.95 -8.26
CA GLN A 191 -36.12 30.63 -9.63
C GLN A 191 -35.13 29.65 -10.28
N PRO A 192 -35.62 28.65 -11.04
CA PRO A 192 -34.76 27.68 -11.74
C PRO A 192 -33.83 28.37 -12.75
N ILE A 193 -32.62 27.82 -12.90
CA ILE A 193 -31.44 28.35 -13.63
C ILE A 193 -31.75 28.91 -15.03
N GLN A 194 -32.83 28.47 -15.67
CA GLN A 194 -33.26 28.91 -17.00
C GLN A 194 -33.66 30.39 -17.10
N LYS A 195 -34.16 31.03 -16.02
CA LYS A 195 -34.56 32.45 -16.06
C LYS A 195 -33.42 33.46 -15.88
N ILE A 196 -32.27 33.02 -15.36
CA ILE A 196 -31.13 33.90 -15.06
C ILE A 196 -30.40 34.30 -16.36
N HIS A 197 -30.39 33.43 -17.37
CA HIS A 197 -29.69 33.68 -18.63
C HIS A 197 -30.32 34.81 -19.47
N GLU A 198 -31.63 35.05 -19.33
CA GLU A 198 -32.34 36.14 -20.03
C GLU A 198 -32.13 37.52 -19.39
N GLN A 199 -31.78 37.58 -18.10
CA GLN A 199 -31.55 38.85 -17.39
C GLN A 199 -30.13 39.39 -17.56
N LEU A 200 -29.15 38.55 -17.89
CA LEU A 200 -27.75 38.95 -18.09
C LEU A 200 -27.43 39.36 -19.55
N LEU A 201 -28.39 39.24 -20.47
CA LEU A 201 -28.26 39.58 -21.91
C LEU A 201 -29.04 40.85 -22.32
N LYS A 202 -29.52 41.63 -21.35
CA LYS A 202 -30.04 42.99 -21.55
C LYS A 202 -29.12 43.99 -20.87
#